data_AF-C7SSQ3-F1
#
_entry.id   AF-C7SSQ3-F1
#
_cell.length_a   1.000
_cell.length_b   1.000
_cell.length_c   1.000
_cell.angle_alpha   90.00
_cell.angle_beta   90.00
_cell.angle_gamma   90.00
#
_symmetry.space_group_name_H-M   'P 1'
#
loop_
_entity.id
_entity.type
_entity.pdbx_description
1 polymer ?
#
loop_
_entity_poly.entity_id
_entity_poly.type
_entity_poly.pdbx_seq_one_letter_code
_entity_poly.pdbx_strand_id
1 'polypeptide(L)'
;YRKRCMQDMHERLSFGPKFGHLSELQNGEEFLEAVEKERKTTTVIVHIFEDGVKGCEALNTSLTCLAAEYSTVKFCKIKASDTGAGDRFSTDVLPTLLVYRGGELVSNFISVTEQFNEEFFAV
;
A
#
# COMPACT_ATOMS: atom_id res chain seq x y z
N TYR A 1 3.13 19.64 30.15
CA TYR A 1 1.81 19.04 29.84
C TYR A 1 1.65 18.76 28.34
N ARG A 2 1.50 19.78 27.46
CA ARG A 2 1.33 19.59 26.00
C ARG A 2 2.39 18.70 25.33
N LYS A 3 3.67 18.91 25.66
CA LYS A 3 4.79 18.10 25.14
C LYS A 3 4.71 16.62 25.54
N ARG A 4 4.21 16.35 26.75
CA ARG A 4 4.09 14.99 27.30
C ARG A 4 2.94 14.22 26.65
N CYS A 5 1.79 14.85 26.41
CA CYS A 5 0.70 14.23 25.64
C CYS A 5 1.12 13.85 24.20
N MET A 6 1.91 14.70 23.53
CA MET A 6 2.43 14.38 22.19
C MET A 6 3.44 13.22 22.23
N GLN A 7 4.30 13.17 23.25
CA GLN A 7 5.25 12.07 23.45
C GLN A 7 4.52 10.75 23.76
N ASP A 8 3.57 10.75 24.70
CA ASP A 8 2.81 9.55 25.07
C ASP A 8 1.99 9.01 23.88
N MET A 9 1.45 9.88 23.01
CA MET A 9 0.79 9.48 21.77
C MET A 9 1.79 8.87 20.76
N HIS A 10 2.94 9.52 20.56
CA HIS A 10 3.95 9.03 19.64
C HIS A 10 4.48 7.65 20.07
N GLU A 11 4.79 7.49 21.36
CA GLU A 11 5.24 6.22 21.91
C GLU A 11 4.19 5.13 21.67
N ARG A 12 2.92 5.35 22.04
CA ARG A 12 1.83 4.36 21.83
C ARG A 12 1.61 3.98 20.37
N LEU A 13 1.82 4.91 19.44
CA LEU A 13 1.68 4.69 18.00
C LEU A 13 2.95 4.10 17.35
N SER A 14 4.11 4.22 18.00
CA SER A 14 5.40 3.70 17.52
C SER A 14 5.60 2.19 17.77
N PHE A 15 4.69 1.56 18.52
CA PHE A 15 4.72 0.13 18.78
C PHE A 15 3.92 -0.64 17.72
N GLY A 16 4.61 -1.38 16.86
CA GLY A 16 4.00 -2.24 15.86
C GLY A 16 5.02 -3.13 15.17
N PRO A 17 4.56 -4.16 14.43
CA PRO A 17 5.43 -4.91 13.53
C PRO A 17 6.11 -3.93 12.56
N LYS A 18 7.39 -4.18 12.28
CA LYS A 18 8.16 -3.42 11.30
C LYS A 18 8.32 -4.26 10.04
N PHE A 19 7.95 -3.70 8.89
CA PHE A 19 8.01 -4.35 7.59
C PHE A 19 9.27 -3.90 6.84
N GLY A 20 9.33 -2.63 6.43
CA GLY A 20 10.52 -2.03 5.82
C GLY A 20 10.74 -2.35 4.33
N HIS A 21 9.81 -3.07 3.68
CA HIS A 21 9.95 -3.50 2.29
C HIS A 21 8.58 -3.64 1.61
N LEU A 22 8.58 -3.64 0.27
CA LEU A 22 7.41 -3.89 -0.56
C LEU A 22 7.27 -5.41 -0.81
N SER A 23 6.25 -6.04 -0.24
CA SER A 23 6.00 -7.48 -0.39
C SER A 23 5.16 -7.77 -1.64
N GLU A 24 5.52 -8.79 -2.42
CA GLU A 24 4.74 -9.22 -3.58
C GLU A 24 3.79 -10.36 -3.22
N LEU A 25 2.50 -10.17 -3.51
CA LEU A 25 1.45 -11.15 -3.27
C LEU A 25 1.18 -11.91 -4.57
N GLN A 26 1.12 -13.24 -4.49
CA GLN A 26 1.02 -14.12 -5.66
C GLN A 26 -0.41 -14.44 -6.08
N ASN A 27 -1.39 -14.20 -5.20
CA ASN A 27 -2.79 -14.56 -5.45
C ASN A 27 -3.75 -13.81 -4.49
N GLY A 28 -5.06 -13.92 -4.77
CA GLY A 28 -6.12 -13.33 -3.96
C GLY A 28 -6.19 -13.85 -2.51
N GLU A 29 -5.73 -15.07 -2.21
CA GLU A 29 -5.69 -15.58 -0.83
C GLU A 29 -4.62 -14.85 -0.01
N GLU A 30 -3.43 -14.68 -0.56
CA GLU A 30 -2.36 -13.88 0.06
C GLU A 30 -2.77 -12.42 0.25
N PHE A 31 -3.54 -11.86 -0.69
CA PHE A 31 -4.14 -10.53 -0.54
C PHE A 31 -5.09 -10.45 0.66
N LEU A 32 -6.03 -11.39 0.76
CA LEU A 32 -6.98 -11.43 1.88
C LEU A 32 -6.26 -11.62 3.22
N GLU A 33 -5.28 -12.52 3.27
CA GLU A 33 -4.46 -12.73 4.46
C GLU A 33 -3.69 -11.45 4.84
N ALA A 34 -3.12 -10.75 3.87
CA ALA A 34 -2.34 -9.54 4.10
C ALA A 34 -3.17 -8.40 4.73
N VAL A 35 -4.47 -8.31 4.42
CA VAL A 35 -5.38 -7.25 4.91
C VAL A 35 -6.22 -7.66 6.12
N GLU A 36 -6.73 -8.90 6.17
CA GLU A 36 -7.66 -9.36 7.21
C GLU A 36 -6.96 -9.87 8.47
N LYS A 37 -5.81 -10.57 8.31
CA LYS A 37 -5.07 -11.15 9.46
C LYS A 37 -4.07 -10.19 10.07
N GLU A 38 -3.92 -8.99 9.51
CA GLU A 38 -2.99 -7.98 10.01
C GLU A 38 -3.51 -7.31 11.29
N ARG A 39 -2.60 -6.76 12.11
CA ARG A 39 -3.02 -6.04 13.32
C ARG A 39 -3.90 -4.85 12.96
N LYS A 40 -4.98 -4.66 13.71
CA LYS A 40 -5.96 -3.59 13.45
C LYS A 40 -5.37 -2.17 13.43
N THR A 41 -4.24 -1.97 14.10
CA THR A 41 -3.54 -0.68 14.16
C THR A 41 -2.67 -0.41 12.94
N THR A 42 -2.21 -1.46 12.25
CA THR A 42 -1.35 -1.41 11.07
C THR A 42 -2.13 -0.90 9.88
N THR A 43 -1.51 0.00 9.12
CA THR A 43 -2.01 0.42 7.80
C THR A 43 -1.38 -0.48 6.75
N VAL A 44 -2.21 -1.03 5.87
CA VAL A 44 -1.77 -1.88 4.75
C VAL A 44 -2.06 -1.12 3.46
N ILE A 45 -1.03 -0.87 2.67
CA ILE A 45 -1.13 -0.23 1.36
C ILE A 45 -0.89 -1.30 0.32
N VAL A 46 -1.86 -1.52 -0.56
CA VAL A 46 -1.76 -2.51 -1.64
C VAL A 46 -1.79 -1.81 -2.99
N HIS A 47 -0.72 -1.97 -3.75
CA HIS A 47 -0.63 -1.55 -5.14
C HIS A 47 -1.08 -2.70 -6.05
N ILE A 48 -2.22 -2.52 -6.71
CA ILE A 48 -2.66 -3.41 -7.78
C ILE A 48 -2.10 -2.85 -9.08
N PHE A 49 -1.35 -3.67 -9.81
CA PHE A 49 -0.59 -3.26 -10.99
C PHE A 49 -0.67 -4.30 -12.11
N GLU A 50 -0.16 -3.98 -13.29
CA GLU A 50 0.09 -4.97 -14.33
C GLU A 50 1.33 -4.56 -15.12
N ASP A 51 2.07 -5.56 -15.63
CA ASP A 51 3.29 -5.29 -16.40
C ASP A 51 2.96 -4.56 -17.71
N GLY A 52 3.78 -3.57 -18.07
CA GLY A 52 3.59 -2.77 -19.28
C GLY A 52 2.53 -1.66 -19.17
N VAL A 53 1.81 -1.54 -18.05
CA VAL A 53 0.92 -0.40 -17.79
C VAL A 53 1.74 0.80 -17.32
N LYS A 54 1.54 1.96 -17.98
CA LYS A 54 2.24 3.21 -17.66
C LYS A 54 2.07 3.57 -16.18
N GLY A 55 3.16 3.97 -15.53
CA GLY A 55 3.15 4.42 -14.14
C GLY A 55 3.27 3.32 -13.09
N CYS A 56 2.98 2.05 -13.41
CA CYS A 56 3.10 0.95 -12.46
C CYS A 56 4.54 0.75 -11.97
N GLU A 57 5.52 0.77 -12.89
CA GLU A 57 6.94 0.61 -12.52
C GLU A 57 7.45 1.76 -11.64
N ALA A 58 7.13 3.01 -12.01
CA ALA A 58 7.50 4.19 -11.24
C ALA A 58 6.86 4.19 -9.83
N LEU A 59 5.61 3.72 -9.73
CA LEU A 59 4.92 3.58 -8.44
C LEU A 59 5.54 2.47 -7.60
N ASN A 60 5.91 1.33 -8.20
CA ASN A 60 6.62 0.24 -7.51
C ASN A 60 7.95 0.73 -6.92
N THR A 61 8.75 1.49 -7.68
CA THR A 61 10.01 2.07 -7.18
C THR A 61 9.75 3.04 -6.03
N SER A 62 8.76 3.93 -6.18
CA SER A 62 8.40 4.91 -5.14
C SER A 62 7.92 4.22 -3.85
N LEU A 63 7.06 3.21 -3.96
CA LEU A 63 6.57 2.44 -2.81
C LEU A 63 7.68 1.62 -2.14
N THR A 64 8.67 1.14 -2.90
CA THR A 64 9.84 0.46 -2.32
C THR A 64 10.63 1.40 -1.41
N CYS A 65 10.84 2.65 -1.83
CA CYS A 65 11.49 3.68 -1.01
C CYS A 65 10.62 4.02 0.23
N LEU A 66 9.33 4.26 0.03
CA LEU A 66 8.40 4.57 1.12
C LEU A 66 8.29 3.43 2.13
N ALA A 67 8.37 2.16 1.69
CA ALA A 67 8.34 1.03 2.60
C ALA A 67 9.54 1.01 3.55
N ALA A 68 10.72 1.39 3.06
CA ALA A 68 11.92 1.50 3.89
C ALA A 68 11.83 2.65 4.90
N GLU A 69 11.24 3.78 4.51
CA GLU A 69 11.08 4.96 5.37
C GLU A 69 9.97 4.75 6.43
N TYR A 70 8.82 4.23 6.03
CA TYR A 70 7.63 4.04 6.85
C TYR A 70 7.48 2.60 7.33
N SER A 71 8.47 2.12 8.09
CA SER A 71 8.54 0.71 8.52
C SER A 71 7.31 0.17 9.29
N THR A 72 6.47 1.04 9.86
CA THR A 72 5.22 0.65 10.57
C THR A 72 4.03 0.43 9.64
N VAL A 73 4.17 0.75 8.35
CA VAL A 73 3.17 0.53 7.31
C VAL A 73 3.57 -0.71 6.53
N LYS A 74 2.59 -1.55 6.21
CA LYS A 74 2.79 -2.73 5.37
C LYS A 74 2.52 -2.33 3.93
N PHE A 75 3.52 -2.46 3.07
CA PHE A 75 3.38 -2.22 1.65
C PHE A 75 3.35 -3.55 0.90
N CYS A 76 2.33 -3.71 0.06
CA CYS A 76 2.16 -4.88 -0.78
C CYS A 76 1.95 -4.46 -2.24
N LYS A 77 2.34 -5.33 -3.17
CA LYS A 77 1.96 -5.24 -4.58
C LYS A 77 1.38 -6.56 -5.04
N ILE A 78 0.45 -6.53 -5.99
CA ILE A 78 -0.17 -7.71 -6.60
C ILE A 78 -0.52 -7.39 -8.04
N LYS A 79 -0.34 -8.35 -8.96
CA LYS A 79 -0.80 -8.17 -10.34
C LYS A 79 -2.32 -8.23 -10.39
N ALA A 80 -2.93 -7.40 -11.24
CA ALA A 80 -4.37 -7.40 -11.48
C ALA A 80 -4.87 -8.80 -11.85
N SER A 81 -4.12 -9.50 -12.69
CA SER A 81 -4.33 -10.91 -13.07
C SER A 81 -4.32 -11.90 -11.89
N ASP A 82 -3.57 -11.62 -10.84
CA ASP A 82 -3.43 -12.50 -9.67
C ASP A 82 -4.45 -12.20 -8.55
N THR A 83 -5.20 -11.09 -8.64
CA THR A 83 -6.20 -10.71 -7.62
C THR A 83 -7.40 -11.67 -7.53
N GLY A 84 -7.65 -12.47 -8.58
CA GLY A 84 -8.91 -13.22 -8.75
C GLY A 84 -10.11 -12.35 -9.14
N ALA A 85 -9.89 -11.06 -9.42
CA ALA A 85 -10.89 -10.08 -9.83
C ALA A 85 -10.44 -9.28 -11.06
N GLY A 86 -9.77 -9.96 -12.01
CA GLY A 86 -9.17 -9.31 -13.19
C GLY A 86 -10.16 -8.54 -14.07
N ASP A 87 -11.45 -8.90 -14.05
CA ASP A 87 -12.52 -8.18 -14.73
C ASP A 87 -12.81 -6.79 -14.12
N ARG A 88 -12.47 -6.59 -12.84
CA ARG A 88 -12.64 -5.32 -12.12
C ARG A 88 -11.42 -4.41 -12.19
N PHE A 89 -10.25 -4.97 -12.50
CA PHE A 89 -8.98 -4.26 -12.60
C PHE A 89 -8.47 -4.24 -14.04
N SER A 90 -9.26 -3.61 -14.91
CA SER A 90 -8.84 -3.32 -16.29
C SER A 90 -7.66 -2.35 -16.34
N THR A 91 -6.99 -2.24 -17.48
CA THR A 91 -5.87 -1.32 -17.67
C THR A 91 -6.23 0.14 -17.40
N ASP A 92 -7.50 0.53 -17.61
CA ASP A 92 -7.97 1.92 -17.48
C ASP A 92 -8.05 2.40 -16.02
N VAL A 93 -8.09 1.46 -15.07
CA VAL A 93 -8.14 1.77 -13.64
C VAL A 93 -6.77 1.64 -12.96
N LEU A 94 -5.79 1.06 -13.66
CA LEU A 94 -4.45 0.83 -13.14
C LEU A 94 -3.52 2.03 -13.39
N PRO A 95 -2.51 2.25 -12.52
CA PRO A 95 -2.28 1.57 -11.25
C PRO A 95 -3.30 1.97 -10.17
N THR A 96 -3.83 0.98 -9.45
CA THR A 96 -4.74 1.21 -8.32
C THR A 96 -3.99 1.09 -7.00
N LEU A 97 -4.24 2.01 -6.07
CA LEU A 97 -3.69 1.97 -4.71
C LEU A 97 -4.84 1.85 -3.70
N LEU A 98 -4.86 0.75 -2.96
CA LEU A 98 -5.81 0.50 -1.89
C LEU A 98 -5.15 0.74 -0.54
N VAL A 99 -5.87 1.36 0.38
CA VAL A 99 -5.41 1.59 1.75
C VAL A 99 -6.39 0.92 2.70
N TYR A 100 -5.91 -0.05 3.47
CA TYR A 100 -6.65 -0.76 4.48
C TYR A 100 -6.15 -0.43 5.88
N ARG A 101 -7.07 -0.47 6.85
CA ARG A 101 -6.75 -0.41 8.27
C ARG A 101 -7.83 -1.12 9.06
N GLY A 102 -7.45 -2.01 9.99
CA GLY A 102 -8.46 -2.73 10.78
C GLY A 102 -9.28 -3.77 10.00
N GLY A 103 -8.82 -4.18 8.82
CA GLY A 103 -9.59 -5.00 7.88
C GLY A 103 -10.58 -4.21 7.01
N GLU A 104 -10.69 -2.89 7.23
CA GLU A 104 -11.60 -2.03 6.47
C GLU A 104 -10.83 -1.29 5.37
N LEU A 105 -11.48 -1.13 4.21
CA LEU A 105 -10.98 -0.29 3.12
C LEU A 105 -11.18 1.18 3.49
N VAL A 106 -10.09 1.89 3.70
CA VAL A 106 -10.06 3.32 4.07
C VAL A 106 -10.07 4.20 2.84
N SER A 107 -9.25 3.87 1.83
CA SER A 107 -9.14 4.63 0.59
C SER A 107 -8.93 3.73 -0.60
N ASN A 108 -9.45 4.15 -1.75
CA ASN A 108 -9.27 3.51 -3.05
C ASN A 108 -8.90 4.59 -4.09
N PHE A 109 -7.64 4.60 -4.53
CA PHE A 109 -7.14 5.52 -5.53
C PHE A 109 -7.00 4.79 -6.86
N ILE A 110 -7.86 5.14 -7.81
CA ILE A 110 -7.88 4.60 -9.17
C ILE A 110 -6.97 5.46 -10.04
N SER A 111 -6.20 4.83 -10.92
CA SER A 111 -5.26 5.49 -11.84
C SER A 111 -4.40 6.52 -11.12
N VAL A 112 -3.84 6.13 -9.96
CA VAL A 112 -3.27 7.05 -8.97
C VAL A 112 -2.15 7.92 -9.56
N THR A 113 -1.48 7.44 -10.60
CA THR A 113 -0.43 8.18 -11.30
C THR A 113 -0.90 9.39 -12.08
N GLU A 114 -2.19 9.48 -12.41
CA GLU A 114 -2.78 10.70 -12.99
C GLU A 114 -2.85 11.87 -11.99
N GLN A 115 -2.68 11.59 -10.70
CA GLN A 115 -2.60 12.61 -9.65
C GLN A 115 -1.19 13.19 -9.50
N PHE A 116 -0.21 12.63 -10.21
CA PHE A 116 1.18 13.07 -10.20
C PHE A 116 1.56 13.72 -11.53
N ASN A 117 2.71 14.38 -11.56
CA ASN A 117 3.33 14.81 -12.80
C ASN A 117 3.81 13.60 -13.61
N GLU A 118 4.09 13.79 -14.91
CA GLU A 118 4.51 12.70 -15.81
C GLU A 118 5.76 11.94 -15.31
N GLU A 119 6.63 12.62 -14.58
CA GLU A 119 7.73 12.03 -13.81
C GLU A 119 7.46 12.26 -12.31
N PHE A 120 7.45 11.18 -11.52
CA PHE A 120 7.27 11.24 -10.08
C PHE A 120 8.17 10.22 -9.39
N PHE A 121 8.62 10.59 -8.19
CA PHE A 121 9.53 9.80 -7.36
C PHE A 121 9.17 9.99 -5.89
N ALA A 122 9.56 9.04 -5.03
CA ALA A 122 9.35 9.16 -3.60
C ALA A 122 10.20 10.27 -2.94
N VAL A 123 11.29 10.71 -3.60
CA VAL A 123 12.18 11.82 -3.20
C VAL A 123 12.82 12.44 -4.44
#